data_AF-A0A428I0S7-F1
#
_entry.id   AF-A0A428I0S7-F1
#
_cell.length_a   1.000
_cell.length_b   1.000
_cell.length_c   1.000
_cell.angle_alpha   90.00
_cell.angle_beta   90.00
_cell.angle_gamma   90.00
#
_symmetry.space_group_name_H-M   'P 1'
#
loop_
_entity.id
_entity.type
_entity.pdbx_description
1 polymer ?
#
loop_
_entity_poly.entity_id
_entity_poly.type
_entity_poly.pdbx_seq_one_letter_code
_entity_poly.pdbx_strand_id
1 'polypeptide(L)'
;MKEKPNKGFVSGLVLALVFLAFAGLVFSLWMGRQNPSTSFAKAETSGDPVTMQVYDITQEPVGSVDNGHVLYIVQYDNQNDGKFAGIEAKKDDATIKEIVDKAKNGELLTKPYQLKGTQLAPLAKDSKNTSRNGRLVGYSEYIHSLLDPTSVVSLNMTTSYYLSLTEYNKDSLFLLIGSVALAGLSIIMVVASFSVRKRTIASYQELHQNYPELQGDLSRLSDGASYYNQDLKVILYKNHLITYFKGTQTIDLREVQQLYLHVTRVRQSGIARSIFQLCYIRKDKPKKQHRLAIKNRKNAEEQLYTLFAQVSERFPDVKVGI
;
A
#
# COMPACT_ATOMS: atom_id res chain seq x y z
N MET A 1 30.79 -18.08 -17.26
CA MET A 1 29.89 -17.23 -16.45
C MET A 1 30.70 -16.65 -15.28
N LYS A 2 30.43 -15.44 -14.79
CA LYS A 2 31.08 -14.90 -13.57
C LYS A 2 30.13 -14.99 -12.38
N GLU A 3 30.67 -15.16 -11.17
CA GLU A 3 29.89 -15.05 -9.93
C GLU A 3 29.22 -13.68 -9.82
N LYS A 4 27.96 -13.69 -9.38
CA LYS A 4 27.17 -12.47 -9.16
C LYS A 4 26.42 -12.59 -7.83
N PRO A 5 27.12 -12.55 -6.67
CA PRO A 5 26.51 -12.73 -5.35
C PRO A 5 25.44 -11.67 -5.03
N ASN A 6 25.51 -10.52 -5.68
CA ASN A 6 24.59 -9.41 -5.49
C ASN A 6 23.43 -9.37 -6.52
N LYS A 7 23.32 -10.36 -7.41
CA LYS A 7 22.24 -10.42 -8.40
C LYS A 7 20.91 -10.69 -7.69
N GLY A 8 19.89 -9.88 -7.98
CA GLY A 8 18.59 -9.94 -7.27
C GLY A 8 18.58 -9.13 -5.96
N PHE A 9 19.69 -9.11 -5.23
CA PHE A 9 19.86 -8.27 -4.02
C PHE A 9 19.78 -6.77 -4.34
N VAL A 10 20.59 -6.29 -5.28
CA VAL A 10 20.62 -4.85 -5.63
C VAL A 10 19.27 -4.37 -6.15
N SER A 11 18.63 -5.14 -7.04
CA SER A 11 17.30 -4.79 -7.56
C SER A 11 16.23 -4.74 -6.47
N GLY A 12 16.32 -5.62 -5.46
CA GLY A 12 15.39 -5.61 -4.34
C GLY A 12 15.61 -4.42 -3.41
N LEU A 13 16.86 -4.02 -3.16
CA LEU A 13 17.18 -2.81 -2.40
C LEU A 13 16.73 -1.52 -3.10
N VAL A 14 16.97 -1.40 -4.40
CA VAL A 14 16.51 -0.24 -5.18
C VAL A 14 14.98 -0.12 -5.10
N LEU A 15 14.26 -1.23 -5.26
CA LEU A 15 12.81 -1.22 -5.15
C LEU A 15 12.33 -0.88 -3.73
N ALA A 16 13.03 -1.36 -2.69
CA ALA A 16 12.73 -0.99 -1.31
C ALA A 16 12.91 0.52 -1.06
N LEU A 17 13.97 1.13 -1.61
CA LEU A 17 14.19 2.59 -1.51
C LEU A 17 13.09 3.38 -2.21
N VAL A 18 12.61 2.91 -3.36
CA VAL A 18 11.46 3.53 -4.05
C VAL A 18 10.22 3.53 -3.16
N PHE A 19 9.86 2.38 -2.57
CA PHE A 19 8.72 2.30 -1.66
C PHE A 19 8.89 3.19 -0.42
N LEU A 20 10.11 3.28 0.12
CA LEU A 20 10.41 4.15 1.26
C LEU A 20 10.26 5.64 0.90
N ALA A 21 10.72 6.04 -0.28
CA ALA A 21 10.55 7.41 -0.77
C ALA A 21 9.06 7.76 -0.92
N PHE A 22 8.25 6.85 -1.51
CA PHE A 22 6.80 7.04 -1.59
C PHE A 22 6.15 7.09 -0.20
N ALA A 23 6.58 6.25 0.76
CA ALA A 23 6.09 6.30 2.12
C ALA A 23 6.35 7.68 2.76
N GLY A 24 7.55 8.23 2.56
CA GLY A 24 7.92 9.57 3.03
C GLY A 24 7.11 10.69 2.37
N LEU A 25 6.82 10.60 1.07
CA LEU A 25 5.96 11.56 0.38
C LEU A 25 4.53 11.52 0.94
N VAL A 26 3.93 10.33 1.08
CA VAL A 26 2.58 10.18 1.63
C VAL A 26 2.54 10.65 3.10
N PHE A 27 3.58 10.39 3.88
CA PHE A 27 3.71 10.88 5.25
C PHE A 27 3.80 12.42 5.31
N SER A 28 4.54 13.03 4.38
CA SER A 28 4.63 14.49 4.26
C SER A 28 3.25 15.10 3.96
N LEU A 29 2.47 14.48 3.06
CA LEU A 29 1.08 14.90 2.81
C LEU A 29 0.22 14.77 4.07
N TRP A 30 0.37 13.69 4.84
CA TRP A 30 -0.31 13.53 6.12
C TRP A 30 0.06 14.63 7.12
N MET A 31 1.36 14.92 7.30
CA MET A 31 1.84 16.00 8.16
C MET A 31 1.30 17.37 7.73
N GLY A 32 1.23 17.64 6.42
CA GLY A 32 0.63 18.85 5.89
C GLY A 32 -0.86 18.99 6.27
N ARG A 33 -1.63 17.90 6.26
CA ARG A 33 -3.02 17.90 6.75
C ARG A 33 -3.12 18.06 8.27
N GLN A 34 -2.13 17.57 9.04
CA GLN A 34 -2.09 17.75 10.49
C GLN A 34 -1.78 19.20 10.89
N ASN A 35 -1.10 19.97 10.03
CA ASN A 35 -0.77 21.37 10.26
C ASN A 35 -1.27 22.26 9.12
N PRO A 36 -2.60 22.45 8.99
CA PRO A 36 -3.15 23.28 7.92
C PRO A 36 -2.69 24.74 8.08
N SER A 37 -2.09 25.31 7.03
CA SER A 37 -1.71 26.73 6.98
C SER A 37 -2.90 27.65 6.70
N THR A 38 -3.99 27.10 6.18
CA THR A 38 -5.15 27.87 5.71
C THR A 38 -6.23 27.93 6.79
N SER A 39 -6.75 29.13 7.04
CA SER A 39 -7.91 29.31 7.92
C SER A 39 -9.20 28.92 7.19
N PHE A 40 -10.19 28.44 7.94
CA PHE A 40 -11.55 28.25 7.44
C PHE A 40 -12.09 29.55 6.81
N ALA A 41 -12.94 29.42 5.78
CA ALA A 41 -13.44 30.50 4.92
C ALA A 41 -12.42 31.13 3.96
N LYS A 42 -11.12 30.81 4.10
CA LYS A 42 -10.05 31.29 3.18
C LYS A 42 -9.54 30.22 2.22
N ALA A 43 -9.99 28.97 2.33
CA ALA A 43 -9.60 27.93 1.40
C ALA A 43 -10.26 28.16 0.03
N GLU A 44 -9.44 28.08 -1.03
CA GLU A 44 -9.87 28.28 -2.41
C GLU A 44 -10.59 27.05 -2.96
N THR A 45 -10.29 25.86 -2.45
CA THR A 45 -10.84 24.61 -2.97
C THR A 45 -11.58 23.78 -1.92
N SER A 46 -12.68 23.16 -2.35
CA SER A 46 -13.41 22.19 -1.53
C SER A 46 -12.57 20.92 -1.39
N GLY A 47 -12.36 20.46 -0.15
CA GLY A 47 -11.53 19.30 0.19
C GLY A 47 -10.23 19.68 0.91
N ASP A 48 -9.93 20.97 1.00
CA ASP A 48 -8.74 21.47 1.68
C ASP A 48 -8.85 21.30 3.20
N PRO A 49 -7.77 20.85 3.86
CA PRO A 49 -7.68 20.89 5.31
C PRO A 49 -7.53 22.36 5.76
N VAL A 50 -8.24 22.74 6.81
CA VAL A 50 -8.24 24.09 7.35
C VAL A 50 -8.26 24.08 8.87
N THR A 51 -7.88 25.22 9.45
CA THR A 51 -8.04 25.50 10.89
C THR A 51 -9.16 26.52 11.08
N MET A 52 -10.14 26.19 11.92
CA MET A 52 -11.27 27.03 12.33
C MET A 52 -11.11 27.44 13.79
N GLN A 53 -11.29 28.72 14.09
CA GLN A 53 -11.50 29.16 15.48
C GLN A 53 -12.96 28.92 15.83
N VAL A 54 -13.25 28.41 17.02
CA VAL A 54 -14.61 28.18 17.51
C VAL A 54 -14.82 28.98 18.79
N TYR A 55 -15.69 29.98 18.73
CA TYR A 55 -16.03 30.87 19.84
C TYR A 55 -17.28 30.42 20.59
N ASP A 56 -18.18 29.71 19.91
CA ASP A 56 -19.37 29.09 20.50
C ASP A 56 -19.85 27.92 19.62
N ILE A 57 -20.64 27.01 20.20
CA ILE A 57 -21.22 25.84 19.52
C ILE A 57 -22.59 25.49 20.11
N THR A 58 -23.50 24.97 19.28
CA THR A 58 -24.77 24.41 19.75
C THR A 58 -24.53 23.22 20.69
N GLN A 59 -25.23 23.20 21.84
CA GLN A 59 -25.05 22.15 22.86
C GLN A 59 -25.50 20.77 22.39
N GLU A 60 -26.48 20.74 21.50
CA GLU A 60 -27.01 19.54 20.85
C GLU A 60 -26.86 19.68 19.33
N PRO A 61 -26.79 18.57 18.59
CA PRO A 61 -26.80 18.60 17.13
C PRO A 61 -28.12 19.21 16.63
N VAL A 62 -28.02 20.12 15.67
CA VAL A 62 -29.18 20.81 15.06
C VAL A 62 -29.88 19.97 14.01
N GLY A 63 -29.19 18.93 13.50
CA GLY A 63 -29.70 18.10 12.42
C GLY A 63 -28.92 16.80 12.29
N SER A 64 -29.54 15.83 11.62
CA SER A 64 -28.88 14.58 11.21
C SER A 64 -28.57 14.63 9.73
N VAL A 65 -27.45 14.04 9.34
CA VAL A 65 -27.04 13.88 7.95
C VAL A 65 -26.78 12.40 7.67
N ASP A 66 -26.59 12.04 6.41
CA ASP A 66 -26.40 10.66 6.00
C ASP A 66 -25.26 9.94 6.74
N ASN A 67 -25.33 8.61 6.79
CA ASN A 67 -24.34 7.73 7.43
C ASN A 67 -24.17 7.92 8.94
N GLY A 68 -25.20 8.41 9.64
CA GLY A 68 -25.19 8.55 11.09
C GLY A 68 -24.30 9.70 11.58
N HIS A 69 -23.97 10.64 10.69
CA HIS A 69 -23.32 11.89 11.05
C HIS A 69 -24.38 12.91 11.48
N VAL A 70 -23.94 13.95 12.18
CA VAL A 70 -24.80 15.01 12.69
C VAL A 70 -24.18 16.37 12.40
N LEU A 71 -25.02 17.39 12.44
CA LEU A 71 -24.64 18.77 12.19
C LEU A 71 -24.69 19.58 13.49
N TYR A 72 -23.62 20.33 13.75
CA TYR A 72 -23.58 21.36 14.79
C TYR A 72 -23.45 22.72 14.12
N ILE A 73 -23.87 23.78 14.81
CA ILE A 73 -23.62 25.15 14.37
C ILE A 73 -22.59 25.76 15.30
N VAL A 74 -21.60 26.43 14.72
CA VAL A 74 -20.56 27.14 15.47
C VAL A 74 -20.48 28.59 15.06
N GLN A 75 -20.09 29.43 16.02
CA GLN A 75 -19.60 30.77 15.75
C GLN A 75 -18.08 30.70 15.49
N TYR A 76 -17.65 31.00 14.27
CA TYR A 76 -16.24 30.90 13.87
C TYR A 76 -15.52 32.25 13.70
N ASP A 77 -16.29 33.34 13.74
CA ASP A 77 -15.84 34.73 13.73
C ASP A 77 -16.67 35.47 14.79
N ASN A 78 -16.01 36.15 15.73
CA ASN A 78 -16.66 36.90 16.81
C ASN A 78 -16.73 38.41 16.56
N GLN A 79 -16.37 38.87 15.35
CA GLN A 79 -16.48 40.27 14.98
C GLN A 79 -17.93 40.65 14.62
N ASN A 80 -18.36 41.85 15.00
CA ASN A 80 -19.73 42.36 14.80
C ASN A 80 -20.78 41.38 15.38
N ASP A 81 -21.80 41.04 14.59
CA ASP A 81 -22.84 40.06 14.93
C ASP A 81 -22.37 38.60 14.80
N GLY A 82 -21.07 38.38 14.60
CA GLY A 82 -20.45 37.08 14.41
C GLY A 82 -20.73 36.44 13.05
N LYS A 83 -20.02 35.35 12.74
CA LYS A 83 -20.31 34.48 11.58
C LYS A 83 -20.43 33.05 12.01
N PHE A 84 -21.37 32.35 11.38
CA PHE A 84 -21.74 30.99 11.74
C PHE A 84 -21.50 30.01 10.59
N ALA A 85 -21.16 28.78 10.93
CA ALA A 85 -21.00 27.71 9.96
C ALA A 85 -21.44 26.37 10.57
N GLY A 86 -21.79 25.42 9.71
CA GLY A 86 -22.06 24.05 10.11
C GLY A 86 -20.77 23.24 10.29
N ILE A 87 -20.79 22.34 11.26
CA ILE A 87 -19.80 21.28 11.44
C ILE A 87 -20.48 19.93 11.27
N GLU A 88 -20.03 19.15 10.30
CA GLU A 88 -20.39 17.75 10.12
C GLU A 88 -19.44 16.87 10.94
N ALA A 89 -19.99 16.09 11.87
CA ALA A 89 -19.23 15.20 12.74
C ALA A 89 -20.00 13.90 13.02
N LYS A 90 -19.31 12.90 13.61
CA LYS A 90 -19.99 11.72 14.16
C LYS A 90 -20.79 12.14 15.39
N LYS A 91 -21.92 11.47 15.64
CA LYS A 91 -22.80 11.74 16.80
C LYS A 91 -22.06 11.80 18.14
N ASP A 92 -21.05 10.96 18.32
CA ASP A 92 -20.26 10.83 19.55
C ASP A 92 -18.80 11.31 19.41
N ASP A 93 -18.52 12.23 18.49
CA ASP A 93 -17.16 12.75 18.28
C ASP A 93 -16.59 13.38 19.55
N ALA A 94 -15.46 12.85 20.03
CA ALA A 94 -14.83 13.30 21.28
C ALA A 94 -14.37 14.76 21.22
N THR A 95 -13.94 15.22 20.04
CA THR A 95 -13.51 16.62 19.83
C THR A 95 -14.70 17.56 19.99
N ILE A 96 -15.86 17.18 19.43
CA ILE A 96 -17.08 17.99 19.57
C ILE A 96 -17.55 18.01 21.02
N LYS A 97 -17.52 16.86 21.72
CA LYS A 97 -17.85 16.81 23.15
C LYS A 97 -17.00 17.77 23.97
N GLU A 98 -15.69 17.79 23.74
CA GLU A 98 -14.77 18.73 24.40
C GLU A 98 -15.12 20.19 24.11
N ILE A 99 -15.44 20.53 22.86
CA ILE A 99 -15.80 21.91 22.47
C ILE A 99 -17.13 22.31 23.13
N VAL A 100 -18.13 21.43 23.14
CA VAL A 100 -19.42 21.67 23.79
C VAL A 100 -19.27 21.87 25.30
N ASP A 101 -18.43 21.08 25.96
CA ASP A 101 -18.17 21.23 27.39
C ASP A 101 -17.49 22.58 27.71
N LYS A 102 -16.51 22.99 26.90
CA LYS A 102 -15.87 24.31 27.00
C LYS A 102 -16.84 25.46 26.75
N ALA A 103 -17.78 25.30 25.82
CA ALA A 103 -18.82 26.29 25.55
C ALA A 103 -19.77 26.44 26.75
N LYS A 104 -20.21 25.33 27.35
CA LYS A 104 -21.05 25.32 28.56
C LYS A 104 -20.38 26.01 29.75
N ASN A 105 -19.06 25.91 29.85
CA ASN A 105 -18.27 26.59 30.88
C ASN A 105 -17.93 28.05 30.54
N GLY A 106 -18.33 28.56 29.37
CA GLY A 106 -18.04 29.93 28.92
C GLY A 106 -16.57 30.18 28.54
N GLU A 107 -15.76 29.12 28.40
CA GLU A 107 -14.32 29.22 28.16
C GLU A 107 -13.99 29.74 26.75
N LEU A 108 -14.83 29.39 25.77
CA LEU A 108 -14.57 29.66 24.34
C LEU A 108 -14.59 31.16 23.99
N LEU A 109 -15.30 31.99 24.77
CA LEU A 109 -15.36 33.44 24.56
C LEU A 109 -13.99 34.11 24.73
N THR A 110 -13.21 33.66 25.73
CA THR A 110 -11.89 34.21 26.04
C THR A 110 -10.76 33.41 25.40
N LYS A 111 -10.99 32.12 25.15
CA LYS A 111 -10.01 31.20 24.57
C LYS A 111 -10.70 30.34 23.51
N PRO A 112 -10.81 30.81 22.26
CA PRO A 112 -11.44 30.05 21.19
C PRO A 112 -10.73 28.72 20.95
N TYR A 113 -11.51 27.70 20.59
CA TYR A 113 -10.96 26.39 20.27
C TYR A 113 -10.44 26.37 18.83
N GLN A 114 -9.21 25.88 18.63
CA GLN A 114 -8.66 25.69 17.29
C GLN A 114 -9.01 24.29 16.76
N LEU A 115 -10.04 24.23 15.94
CA LEU A 115 -10.52 23.00 15.33
C LEU A 115 -9.91 22.80 13.94
N LYS A 116 -9.42 21.60 13.66
CA LYS A 116 -8.96 21.20 12.33
C LYS A 116 -10.01 20.36 11.64
N GLY A 117 -10.27 20.63 10.38
CA GLY A 117 -11.24 19.88 9.58
C GLY A 117 -11.03 20.08 8.09
N THR A 118 -11.89 19.46 7.28
CA THR A 118 -11.88 19.64 5.82
C THR A 118 -12.98 20.63 5.46
N GLN A 119 -12.66 21.72 4.75
CA GLN A 119 -13.67 22.62 4.22
C GLN A 119 -14.31 22.00 2.99
N LEU A 120 -15.63 21.81 3.01
CA LEU A 120 -16.37 21.25 1.88
C LEU A 120 -17.43 22.23 1.40
N ALA A 121 -17.48 22.43 0.09
CA ALA A 121 -18.63 23.06 -0.54
C ALA A 121 -19.75 22.01 -0.66
N PRO A 122 -21.01 22.31 -0.32
CA PRO A 122 -22.10 21.36 -0.51
C PRO A 122 -22.41 21.16 -2.00
N LEU A 123 -23.22 20.15 -2.30
CA LEU A 123 -23.78 19.88 -3.62
C LEU A 123 -25.20 20.46 -3.70
N ALA A 124 -25.63 20.84 -4.92
CA ALA A 124 -27.02 21.25 -5.15
C ALA A 124 -27.97 20.06 -4.95
N LYS A 125 -29.23 20.33 -4.59
CA LYS A 125 -30.25 19.37 -4.12
C LYS A 125 -30.45 18.13 -5.00
N ASP A 126 -30.26 18.26 -6.32
CA ASP A 126 -30.44 17.17 -7.29
C ASP A 126 -29.11 16.64 -7.86
N SER A 127 -27.99 17.01 -7.26
CA SER A 127 -26.67 16.59 -7.71
C SER A 127 -26.30 15.23 -7.14
N LYS A 128 -25.81 14.34 -8.00
CA LYS A 128 -25.15 13.11 -7.55
C LYS A 128 -23.75 13.43 -7.06
N ASN A 129 -23.37 12.87 -5.91
CA ASN A 129 -21.99 12.97 -5.46
C ASN A 129 -21.08 12.04 -6.28
N THR A 130 -20.38 12.60 -7.25
CA THR A 130 -19.34 11.92 -8.04
C THR A 130 -17.93 12.22 -7.52
N SER A 131 -17.81 13.03 -6.48
CA SER A 131 -16.52 13.44 -5.92
C SER A 131 -15.96 12.38 -4.96
N ARG A 132 -14.65 12.46 -4.71
CA ARG A 132 -14.00 11.61 -3.70
C ARG A 132 -14.51 11.88 -2.28
N ASN A 133 -14.91 13.11 -1.98
CA ASN A 133 -15.32 13.52 -0.65
C ASN A 133 -16.83 13.28 -0.45
N GLY A 134 -17.24 12.89 0.76
CA GLY A 134 -18.65 12.81 1.11
C GLY A 134 -19.22 14.21 1.28
N ARG A 135 -19.87 14.76 0.24
CA ARG A 135 -20.42 16.12 0.26
C ARG A 135 -21.92 16.08 0.57
N LEU A 136 -22.35 16.89 1.53
CA LEU A 136 -23.77 17.12 1.81
C LEU A 136 -24.48 17.70 0.58
N VAL A 137 -25.69 17.22 0.32
CA VAL A 137 -26.57 17.64 -0.78
C VAL A 137 -27.67 18.54 -0.21
N GLY A 138 -27.92 19.70 -0.83
CA GLY A 138 -28.99 20.61 -0.40
C GLY A 138 -28.76 21.31 0.94
N TYR A 139 -27.50 21.42 1.39
CA TYR A 139 -27.12 21.95 2.70
C TYR A 139 -27.70 23.33 3.02
N SER A 140 -27.71 24.26 2.06
CA SER A 140 -28.22 25.63 2.28
C SER A 140 -29.70 25.63 2.68
N GLU A 141 -30.54 24.90 1.95
CA GLU A 141 -31.97 24.79 2.28
C GLU A 141 -32.18 24.07 3.60
N TYR A 142 -31.41 23.00 3.83
CA TYR A 142 -31.50 22.21 5.05
C TYR A 142 -31.17 23.05 6.29
N ILE A 143 -30.05 23.76 6.31
CA ILE A 143 -29.63 24.49 7.51
C ILE A 143 -30.53 25.69 7.82
N HIS A 144 -31.04 26.40 6.81
CA HIS A 144 -32.03 27.46 7.04
C HIS A 144 -33.37 26.91 7.55
N SER A 145 -33.76 25.69 7.16
CA SER A 145 -34.97 25.06 7.70
C SER A 145 -34.89 24.74 9.20
N LEU A 146 -33.67 24.69 9.75
CA LEU A 146 -33.41 24.41 11.16
C LEU A 146 -33.30 25.68 12.01
N LEU A 147 -33.35 26.87 11.40
CA LEU A 147 -33.10 28.15 12.07
C LEU A 147 -34.29 29.09 11.94
N ASP A 148 -34.50 29.93 12.96
CA ASP A 148 -35.43 31.05 12.85
C ASP A 148 -34.91 32.03 11.78
N PRO A 149 -35.68 32.31 10.71
CA PRO A 149 -35.25 33.18 9.61
C PRO A 149 -34.84 34.59 10.05
N THR A 150 -35.35 35.06 11.18
CA THR A 150 -35.07 36.40 11.73
C THR A 150 -33.91 36.43 12.74
N SER A 151 -33.39 35.27 13.12
CA SER A 151 -32.28 35.18 14.07
C SER A 151 -30.96 35.65 13.48
N VAL A 152 -30.10 36.23 14.32
CA VAL A 152 -28.72 36.60 13.96
C VAL A 152 -27.95 35.41 13.41
N VAL A 153 -28.15 34.22 13.98
CA VAL A 153 -27.52 32.97 13.52
C VAL A 153 -27.91 32.66 12.08
N SER A 154 -29.20 32.76 11.72
CA SER A 154 -29.68 32.51 10.36
C SER A 154 -29.15 33.54 9.36
N LEU A 155 -29.19 34.83 9.73
CA LEU A 155 -28.75 35.93 8.86
C LEU A 155 -27.24 35.89 8.59
N ASN A 156 -26.44 35.42 9.55
CA ASN A 156 -24.98 35.33 9.46
C ASN A 156 -24.48 33.88 9.23
N MET A 157 -25.35 32.97 8.82
CA MET A 157 -25.00 31.58 8.52
C MET A 157 -24.31 31.48 7.15
N THR A 158 -23.16 30.82 7.14
CA THR A 158 -22.50 30.44 5.89
C THR A 158 -23.05 29.13 5.36
N THR A 159 -23.56 29.17 4.12
CA THR A 159 -24.13 28.01 3.43
C THR A 159 -23.31 27.52 2.24
N SER A 160 -22.31 28.29 1.80
CA SER A 160 -21.45 27.95 0.66
C SER A 160 -20.37 26.92 0.99
N TYR A 161 -20.08 26.74 2.29
CA TYR A 161 -19.17 25.72 2.79
C TYR A 161 -19.48 25.38 4.24
N TYR A 162 -19.05 24.20 4.66
CA TYR A 162 -19.12 23.70 6.03
C TYR A 162 -17.82 22.97 6.36
N LEU A 163 -17.58 22.72 7.66
CA LEU A 163 -16.43 21.98 8.12
C LEU A 163 -16.80 20.51 8.33
N SER A 164 -16.06 19.59 7.71
CA SER A 164 -16.26 18.15 7.89
C SER A 164 -15.11 17.53 8.68
N LEU A 165 -15.41 17.04 9.89
CA LEU A 165 -14.47 16.26 10.71
C LEU A 165 -14.38 14.81 10.25
N THR A 166 -15.47 14.29 9.70
CA THR A 166 -15.58 12.92 9.18
C THR A 166 -14.67 12.74 7.98
N GLU A 167 -14.72 13.66 7.01
CA GLU A 167 -13.84 13.64 5.83
C GLU A 167 -12.38 13.88 6.22
N TYR A 168 -12.12 14.81 7.15
CA TYR A 168 -10.77 15.10 7.66
C TYR A 168 -10.12 13.86 8.28
N ASN A 169 -10.84 13.18 9.17
CA ASN A 169 -10.36 11.98 9.86
C ASN A 169 -10.19 10.81 8.89
N LYS A 170 -11.11 10.63 7.94
CA LYS A 170 -11.04 9.58 6.91
C LYS A 170 -9.78 9.75 6.03
N ASP A 171 -9.58 10.94 5.47
CA ASP A 171 -8.44 11.20 4.60
C ASP A 171 -7.11 11.16 5.37
N SER A 172 -7.07 11.69 6.59
CA SER A 172 -5.91 11.61 7.48
C SER A 172 -5.52 10.15 7.75
N LEU A 173 -6.50 9.32 8.15
CA LEU A 173 -6.25 7.91 8.44
C LEU A 173 -5.79 7.14 7.19
N PHE A 174 -6.40 7.43 6.04
CA PHE A 174 -6.01 6.81 4.77
C PHE A 174 -4.54 7.09 4.41
N LEU A 175 -4.10 8.35 4.54
CA LEU A 175 -2.71 8.72 4.27
C LEU A 175 -1.74 8.07 5.29
N LEU A 176 -2.10 8.06 6.58
CA LEU A 176 -1.25 7.46 7.61
C LEU A 176 -1.08 5.96 7.39
N ILE A 177 -2.18 5.23 7.20
CA ILE A 177 -2.14 3.78 6.92
C ILE A 177 -1.39 3.51 5.61
N GLY A 178 -1.64 4.31 4.58
CA GLY A 178 -0.94 4.20 3.29
C GLY A 178 0.57 4.34 3.45
N SER A 179 1.03 5.33 4.21
CA SER A 179 2.46 5.53 4.50
C SER A 179 3.07 4.36 5.28
N VAL A 180 2.41 3.92 6.36
CA VAL A 180 2.88 2.79 7.19
C VAL A 180 2.94 1.50 6.37
N ALA A 181 1.94 1.24 5.52
CA ALA A 181 1.93 0.07 4.65
C ALA A 181 3.08 0.07 3.64
N LEU A 182 3.38 1.23 3.02
CA LEU A 182 4.51 1.39 2.09
C LEU A 182 5.86 1.22 2.81
N ALA A 183 6.01 1.78 4.00
CA ALA A 183 7.20 1.60 4.82
C ALA A 183 7.40 0.13 5.22
N GLY A 184 6.33 -0.55 5.65
CA GLY A 184 6.35 -1.98 5.97
C GLY A 184 6.74 -2.83 4.76
N LEU A 185 6.20 -2.53 3.57
CA LEU A 185 6.57 -3.21 2.33
C LEU A 185 8.06 -3.00 1.98
N SER A 186 8.59 -1.80 2.21
CA SER A 186 10.03 -1.52 2.04
C SER A 186 10.90 -2.42 2.92
N ILE A 187 10.56 -2.54 4.22
CA ILE A 187 11.29 -3.40 5.16
C ILE A 187 11.25 -4.87 4.72
N ILE A 188 10.07 -5.38 4.34
CA ILE A 188 9.90 -6.74 3.82
C ILE A 188 10.81 -6.98 2.61
N MET A 189 10.89 -6.01 1.70
CA MET A 189 11.74 -6.08 0.50
C MET A 189 13.23 -6.09 0.85
N VAL A 190 13.67 -5.32 1.84
CA VAL A 190 15.06 -5.37 2.35
C VAL A 190 15.38 -6.76 2.88
N VAL A 191 14.54 -7.31 3.77
CA VAL A 191 14.73 -8.65 4.36
C VAL A 191 14.76 -9.74 3.27
N ALA A 192 13.84 -9.67 2.30
CA ALA A 192 13.81 -10.58 1.16
C ALA A 192 15.10 -10.48 0.32
N SER A 193 15.61 -9.27 0.10
CA SER A 193 16.85 -9.03 -0.64
C SER A 193 18.05 -9.69 0.05
N PHE A 194 18.21 -9.49 1.37
CA PHE A 194 19.28 -10.14 2.13
C PHE A 194 19.13 -11.67 2.12
N SER A 195 17.90 -12.17 2.19
CA SER A 195 17.62 -13.61 2.08
C SER A 195 18.05 -14.18 0.72
N VAL A 196 17.82 -13.46 -0.39
CA VAL A 196 18.29 -13.85 -1.73
C VAL A 196 19.82 -13.86 -1.79
N ARG A 197 20.49 -12.83 -1.25
CA ARG A 197 21.96 -12.78 -1.19
C ARG A 197 22.53 -13.96 -0.42
N LYS A 198 21.98 -14.25 0.77
CA LYS A 198 22.40 -15.38 1.61
C LYS A 198 22.28 -16.71 0.88
N ARG A 199 21.14 -16.96 0.21
CA ARG A 199 20.93 -18.19 -0.58
C ARG A 199 21.87 -18.28 -1.78
N THR A 200 22.14 -17.15 -2.44
CA THR A 200 23.05 -17.08 -3.59
C THR A 200 24.49 -17.45 -3.18
N ILE A 201 24.98 -16.90 -2.07
CA ILE A 201 26.30 -17.22 -1.53
C ILE A 201 26.38 -18.70 -1.14
N ALA A 202 25.37 -19.22 -0.44
CA ALA A 202 25.31 -20.63 -0.07
C ALA A 202 25.34 -21.55 -1.30
N SER A 203 24.65 -21.18 -2.38
CA SER A 203 24.65 -21.93 -3.64
C SER A 203 26.03 -21.96 -4.30
N TYR A 204 26.77 -20.85 -4.28
CA TYR A 204 28.16 -20.85 -4.76
C TYR A 204 29.08 -21.71 -3.90
N GLN A 205 28.94 -21.63 -2.57
CA GLN A 205 29.70 -22.47 -1.64
C GLN A 205 29.42 -23.96 -1.88
N GLU A 206 28.17 -24.35 -2.05
CA GLU A 206 27.75 -25.72 -2.37
C GLU A 206 28.38 -26.21 -3.69
N LEU A 207 28.36 -25.39 -4.74
CA LEU A 207 29.01 -25.72 -6.01
C LEU A 207 30.52 -25.89 -5.86
N HIS A 208 31.20 -24.99 -5.14
CA HIS A 208 32.65 -25.07 -4.96
C HIS A 208 33.10 -26.23 -4.08
N GLN A 209 32.26 -26.67 -3.14
CA GLN A 209 32.52 -27.84 -2.30
C GLN A 209 32.37 -29.15 -3.08
N ASN A 210 31.34 -29.25 -3.93
CA ASN A 210 31.09 -30.46 -4.72
C ASN A 210 31.93 -30.53 -6.01
N TYR A 211 32.31 -29.38 -6.56
CA TYR A 211 33.01 -29.25 -7.84
C TYR A 211 34.16 -28.23 -7.71
N PRO A 212 35.31 -28.62 -7.10
CA PRO A 212 36.45 -27.73 -6.91
C PRO A 212 36.96 -27.10 -8.21
N GLU A 213 36.77 -27.75 -9.35
CA GLU A 213 37.14 -27.24 -10.68
C GLU A 213 36.39 -25.97 -11.11
N LEU A 214 35.29 -25.63 -10.41
CA LEU A 214 34.50 -24.42 -10.64
C LEU A 214 35.01 -23.22 -9.84
N GLN A 215 35.95 -23.42 -8.89
CA GLN A 215 36.50 -22.33 -8.08
C GLN A 215 37.24 -21.32 -8.96
N GLY A 216 36.83 -20.05 -8.88
CA GLY A 216 37.43 -18.96 -9.65
C GLY A 216 37.02 -18.90 -11.13
N ASP A 217 36.36 -19.95 -11.66
CA ASP A 217 35.91 -19.98 -13.06
C ASP A 217 34.58 -20.75 -13.27
N LEU A 218 33.47 -20.01 -13.17
CA LEU A 218 32.13 -20.52 -13.49
C LEU A 218 31.84 -20.52 -15.01
N SER A 219 32.81 -20.31 -15.90
CA SER A 219 32.62 -20.57 -17.34
C SER A 219 32.49 -22.06 -17.64
N ARG A 220 33.18 -22.90 -16.89
CA ARG A 220 33.12 -24.35 -17.00
C ARG A 220 31.72 -24.95 -16.76
N LEU A 221 30.82 -24.20 -16.11
CA LEU A 221 29.42 -24.60 -15.96
C LEU A 221 28.68 -24.68 -17.30
N SER A 222 28.95 -23.81 -18.27
CA SER A 222 28.28 -23.92 -19.58
C SER A 222 28.83 -25.07 -20.40
N ASP A 223 30.12 -25.36 -20.25
CA ASP A 223 30.84 -26.26 -21.15
C ASP A 223 30.69 -27.72 -20.70
N GLY A 224 30.57 -27.95 -19.38
CA GLY A 224 30.37 -29.28 -18.79
C GLY A 224 28.93 -29.62 -18.39
N ALA A 225 27.96 -28.78 -18.73
CA ALA A 225 26.56 -29.03 -18.41
C ALA A 225 25.93 -30.04 -19.37
N SER A 226 25.13 -30.98 -18.83
CA SER A 226 24.34 -31.89 -19.67
C SER A 226 23.12 -31.20 -20.27
N TYR A 227 22.64 -30.13 -19.62
CA TYR A 227 21.60 -29.25 -20.14
C TYR A 227 21.94 -27.81 -19.79
N TYR A 228 21.87 -26.93 -20.79
CA TYR A 228 22.08 -25.50 -20.62
C TYR A 228 21.03 -24.72 -21.40
N ASN A 229 20.16 -24.01 -20.67
CA ASN A 229 19.16 -23.14 -21.26
C ASN A 229 19.41 -21.69 -20.86
N GLN A 230 19.94 -20.91 -21.81
CA GLN A 230 20.24 -19.50 -21.62
C GLN A 230 18.99 -18.63 -21.48
N ASP A 231 17.86 -19.06 -22.05
CA ASP A 231 16.62 -18.31 -22.07
C ASP A 231 15.92 -18.35 -20.72
N LEU A 232 15.70 -19.56 -20.19
CA LEU A 232 15.12 -19.79 -18.85
C LEU A 232 16.10 -19.53 -17.72
N LYS A 233 17.41 -19.47 -18.04
CA LYS A 233 18.51 -19.34 -17.07
C LYS A 233 18.61 -20.55 -16.14
N VAL A 234 18.62 -21.75 -16.75
CA VAL A 234 18.66 -23.05 -16.08
C VAL A 234 19.84 -23.86 -16.61
N ILE A 235 20.55 -24.55 -15.71
CA ILE A 235 21.68 -25.42 -16.03
C ILE A 235 21.53 -26.72 -15.25
N LEU A 236 21.74 -27.87 -15.90
CA LEU A 236 21.97 -29.15 -15.22
C LEU A 236 23.46 -29.46 -15.32
N TYR A 237 24.15 -29.39 -14.19
CA TYR A 237 25.58 -29.65 -14.10
C TYR A 237 25.82 -30.82 -13.16
N LYS A 238 26.25 -31.95 -13.72
CA LYS A 238 26.46 -33.22 -12.99
C LYS A 238 25.22 -33.58 -12.15
N ASN A 239 25.31 -33.46 -10.83
CA ASN A 239 24.21 -33.80 -9.91
C ASN A 239 23.35 -32.60 -9.52
N HIS A 240 23.71 -31.38 -9.92
CA HIS A 240 23.05 -30.17 -9.45
C HIS A 240 22.25 -29.49 -10.56
N LEU A 241 21.01 -29.13 -10.21
CA LEU A 241 20.19 -28.22 -10.98
C LEU A 241 20.44 -26.79 -10.50
N ILE A 242 20.78 -25.90 -11.42
CA ILE A 242 21.20 -24.52 -11.14
C ILE A 242 20.27 -23.57 -11.88
N THR A 243 19.69 -22.61 -11.16
CA THR A 243 18.97 -21.48 -11.77
C THR A 243 19.66 -20.18 -11.44
N TYR A 244 19.75 -19.25 -12.40
CA TYR A 244 20.53 -18.02 -12.25
C TYR A 244 19.81 -16.76 -12.73
N PHE A 245 18.47 -16.76 -12.75
CA PHE A 245 17.65 -15.62 -13.16
C PHE A 245 17.64 -14.49 -12.10
N LYS A 246 17.17 -14.77 -10.88
CA LYS A 246 17.01 -13.80 -9.76
C LYS A 246 17.90 -14.19 -8.57
N GLY A 247 19.21 -14.17 -8.80
CA GLY A 247 20.19 -14.81 -7.91
C GLY A 247 20.49 -16.22 -8.39
N THR A 248 21.55 -16.82 -7.85
CA THR A 248 21.89 -18.22 -8.12
C THR A 248 21.26 -19.10 -7.07
N GLN A 249 20.61 -20.18 -7.50
CA GLN A 249 20.08 -21.23 -6.63
C GLN A 249 20.56 -22.56 -7.17
N THR A 250 21.03 -23.44 -6.29
CA THR A 250 21.43 -24.81 -6.62
C THR A 250 20.58 -25.79 -5.83
N ILE A 251 20.39 -26.98 -6.37
CA ILE A 251 19.86 -28.12 -5.65
C ILE A 251 20.50 -29.40 -6.16
N ASP A 252 20.97 -30.25 -5.25
CA ASP A 252 21.41 -31.60 -5.56
C ASP A 252 20.19 -32.49 -5.83
N LEU A 253 20.09 -33.01 -7.05
CA LEU A 253 18.97 -33.84 -7.49
C LEU A 253 18.89 -35.17 -6.74
N ARG A 254 19.98 -35.64 -6.12
CA ARG A 254 19.97 -36.85 -5.28
C ARG A 254 19.10 -36.68 -4.03
N GLU A 255 18.93 -35.44 -3.58
CA GLU A 255 18.10 -35.06 -2.43
C GLU A 255 16.65 -34.71 -2.81
N VAL A 256 16.33 -34.67 -4.11
CA VAL A 256 15.02 -34.26 -4.61
C VAL A 256 14.12 -35.48 -4.72
N GLN A 257 12.88 -35.35 -4.26
CA GLN A 257 11.82 -36.33 -4.43
C GLN A 257 11.00 -36.04 -5.68
N GLN A 258 10.71 -34.75 -5.93
CA GLN A 258 9.89 -34.31 -7.05
C GLN A 258 10.42 -32.98 -7.60
N LEU A 259 10.47 -32.85 -8.92
CA LEU A 259 10.85 -31.64 -9.65
C LEU A 259 9.78 -31.35 -10.72
N TYR A 260 9.14 -30.19 -10.69
CA TYR A 260 8.01 -29.94 -11.60
C TYR A 260 7.82 -28.47 -11.96
N LEU A 261 7.16 -28.21 -13.09
CA LEU A 261 6.87 -26.87 -13.59
C LEU A 261 5.48 -26.38 -13.16
N HIS A 262 5.41 -25.58 -12.11
CA HIS A 262 4.17 -24.96 -11.71
C HIS A 262 3.79 -23.78 -12.64
N VAL A 263 2.58 -23.82 -13.21
CA VAL A 263 2.04 -22.76 -14.08
C VAL A 263 0.92 -22.00 -13.38
N THR A 264 1.16 -20.72 -13.10
CA THR A 264 0.13 -19.83 -12.54
C THR A 264 -0.43 -18.94 -13.64
N ARG A 265 -1.73 -19.01 -13.90
CA ARG A 265 -2.42 -18.10 -14.83
C ARG A 265 -2.90 -16.86 -14.09
N VAL A 266 -2.44 -15.70 -14.52
CA VAL A 266 -2.82 -14.41 -13.95
C VAL A 266 -3.57 -13.61 -15.01
N ARG A 267 -4.71 -13.04 -14.63
CA ARG A 267 -5.47 -12.10 -15.47
C ARG A 267 -5.28 -10.69 -14.91
N GLN A 268 -4.64 -9.82 -15.70
CA GLN A 268 -4.48 -8.41 -15.37
C GLN A 268 -4.97 -7.56 -16.53
N SER A 269 -5.93 -6.66 -16.27
CA SER A 269 -6.47 -5.70 -17.24
C SER A 269 -6.88 -6.32 -18.57
N GLY A 270 -7.60 -7.45 -18.54
CA GLY A 270 -8.07 -8.16 -19.73
C GLY A 270 -7.04 -9.06 -20.42
N ILE A 271 -5.74 -8.97 -20.06
CA ILE A 271 -4.68 -9.80 -20.64
C ILE A 271 -4.40 -11.00 -19.73
N ALA A 272 -4.49 -12.21 -20.28
CA ALA A 272 -4.06 -13.42 -19.61
C ALA A 272 -2.55 -13.62 -19.77
N ARG A 273 -1.82 -13.82 -18.67
CA ARG A 273 -0.39 -14.14 -18.66
C ARG A 273 -0.13 -15.37 -17.80
N SER A 274 0.61 -16.32 -18.33
CA SER A 274 1.12 -17.47 -17.57
C SER A 274 2.46 -17.11 -16.93
N ILE A 275 2.61 -17.48 -15.66
CA ILE A 275 3.86 -17.38 -14.89
C ILE A 275 4.34 -18.81 -14.65
N PHE A 276 5.50 -19.12 -15.20
CA PHE A 276 6.15 -20.42 -15.08
C PHE A 276 7.15 -20.41 -13.92
N GLN A 277 7.04 -21.39 -13.01
CA GLN A 277 7.91 -21.54 -11.84
C GLN A 277 8.37 -22.99 -11.70
N LEU A 278 9.69 -23.19 -11.72
CA LEU A 278 10.25 -24.51 -11.43
C LEU A 278 10.22 -24.75 -9.92
N CYS A 279 9.63 -25.86 -9.50
CA CYS A 279 9.42 -26.20 -8.09
C CYS A 279 10.02 -27.57 -7.78
N TYR A 280 10.44 -27.75 -6.53
CA TYR A 280 10.92 -29.05 -6.07
C TYR A 280 10.49 -29.35 -4.64
N ILE A 281 10.45 -30.64 -4.32
CA ILE A 281 10.23 -31.18 -2.98
C ILE A 281 11.45 -32.03 -2.62
N ARG A 282 12.01 -31.84 -1.43
CA ARG A 282 13.16 -32.62 -0.94
C ARG A 282 12.70 -33.87 -0.22
N LYS A 283 13.49 -34.95 -0.33
CA LYS A 283 13.27 -36.23 0.36
C LYS A 283 13.17 -36.05 1.89
N ASP A 284 13.97 -35.14 2.46
CA ASP A 284 14.00 -34.85 3.90
C ASP A 284 12.84 -33.94 4.38
N LYS A 285 12.15 -33.26 3.46
CA LYS A 285 11.07 -32.30 3.75
C LYS A 285 9.91 -32.49 2.76
N PRO A 286 9.23 -33.65 2.77
CA PRO A 286 8.25 -34.01 1.76
C PRO A 286 7.00 -33.10 1.75
N LYS A 287 6.72 -32.40 2.86
CA LYS A 287 5.58 -31.47 2.97
C LYS A 287 5.89 -30.04 2.51
N LYS A 288 7.15 -29.73 2.17
CA LYS A 288 7.58 -28.36 1.86
C LYS A 288 7.91 -28.21 0.39
N GLN A 289 7.18 -27.34 -0.29
CA GLN A 289 7.49 -26.93 -1.65
C GLN A 289 8.56 -25.84 -1.66
N HIS A 290 9.58 -26.03 -2.48
CA HIS A 290 10.63 -25.05 -2.75
C HIS A 290 10.52 -24.53 -4.20
N ARG A 291 10.94 -23.29 -4.41
CA ARG A 291 10.85 -22.61 -5.72
C ARG A 291 12.24 -22.25 -6.23
N LEU A 292 12.46 -22.51 -7.52
CA LEU A 292 13.63 -22.12 -8.29
C LEU A 292 13.21 -21.03 -9.30
N ALA A 293 13.88 -19.89 -9.24
CA ALA A 293 13.54 -18.75 -10.07
C ALA A 293 14.06 -18.95 -11.50
N ILE A 294 13.14 -19.15 -12.45
CA ILE A 294 13.42 -19.18 -13.89
C ILE A 294 12.92 -17.91 -14.57
N LYS A 295 13.50 -17.57 -15.72
CA LYS A 295 13.01 -16.46 -16.54
C LYS A 295 11.70 -16.87 -17.21
N ASN A 296 10.66 -16.06 -17.08
CA ASN A 296 9.34 -16.37 -17.64
C ASN A 296 9.35 -16.32 -19.19
N ARG A 297 8.98 -17.42 -19.85
CA ARG A 297 8.88 -17.57 -21.31
C ARG A 297 7.60 -18.32 -21.68
N LYS A 298 6.95 -17.96 -22.79
CA LYS A 298 5.69 -18.60 -23.23
C LYS A 298 5.86 -20.09 -23.51
N ASN A 299 7.01 -20.47 -24.07
CA ASN A 299 7.41 -21.85 -24.37
C ASN A 299 8.32 -22.44 -23.28
N ALA A 300 8.18 -22.00 -22.02
CA ALA A 300 9.00 -22.54 -20.93
C ALA A 300 8.79 -24.05 -20.72
N GLU A 301 7.56 -24.52 -20.89
CA GLU A 301 7.23 -25.95 -20.83
C GLU A 301 8.00 -26.75 -21.89
N GLU A 302 7.90 -26.32 -23.16
CA GLU A 302 8.61 -26.94 -24.28
C GLU A 302 10.12 -27.00 -24.04
N GLN A 303 10.67 -25.89 -23.58
CA GLN A 303 12.09 -25.75 -23.30
C GLN A 303 12.59 -26.62 -22.13
N LEU A 304 11.70 -27.04 -21.22
CA LEU A 304 12.05 -27.88 -20.07
C LEU A 304 11.84 -29.37 -20.32
N TYR A 305 11.22 -29.80 -21.43
CA TYR A 305 11.07 -31.22 -21.75
C TYR A 305 12.41 -31.96 -21.75
N THR A 306 13.44 -31.41 -22.41
CA THR A 306 14.77 -32.03 -22.45
C THR A 306 15.40 -32.10 -21.05
N LEU A 307 15.17 -31.10 -20.20
CA LEU A 307 15.64 -31.15 -18.82
C LEU A 307 14.96 -32.30 -18.06
N PHE A 308 13.64 -32.41 -18.12
CA PHE A 308 12.89 -33.45 -17.41
C PHE A 308 13.24 -34.86 -17.89
N ALA A 309 13.47 -35.03 -19.20
CA ALA A 309 13.94 -36.29 -19.76
C ALA A 309 15.31 -36.70 -19.17
N GLN A 310 16.29 -35.79 -19.19
CA GLN A 310 17.62 -36.05 -18.63
C GLN A 310 17.59 -36.31 -17.12
N VAL A 311 16.74 -35.59 -16.38
CA VAL A 311 16.59 -35.82 -14.94
C VAL A 311 15.99 -37.20 -14.67
N SER A 312 14.99 -37.63 -15.45
CA SER A 312 14.37 -38.95 -15.30
C SER A 312 15.34 -40.09 -15.61
N GLU A 313 16.17 -39.92 -16.63
CA GLU A 313 17.16 -40.92 -17.04
C GLU A 313 18.28 -41.07 -16.00
N ARG A 314 18.83 -39.95 -15.52
CA ARG A 314 19.99 -39.95 -14.62
C ARG A 314 19.62 -40.08 -13.13
N PHE A 315 18.41 -39.67 -12.74
CA PHE A 315 17.91 -39.68 -11.36
C PHE A 315 16.52 -40.31 -11.32
N PRO A 316 16.40 -41.65 -11.51
CA PRO A 316 15.11 -42.33 -11.65
C PRO A 316 14.20 -42.18 -10.42
N ASP A 317 14.75 -41.89 -9.24
CA ASP A 317 13.98 -41.63 -8.02
C ASP A 317 13.29 -40.26 -8.00
N VAL A 318 13.66 -39.35 -8.90
CA VAL A 318 13.10 -37.99 -8.97
C VAL A 318 11.86 -38.01 -9.85
N LYS A 319 10.69 -37.79 -9.25
CA LYS A 319 9.44 -37.62 -10.00
C LYS A 319 9.46 -36.29 -10.74
N VAL A 320 9.43 -36.31 -12.08
CA VAL A 320 9.35 -35.11 -12.90
C VAL A 320 7.93 -34.84 -13.41
N GLY A 321 7.58 -33.57 -13.69
CA GLY A 321 6.28 -33.24 -14.26
C GLY A 321 6.02 -31.74 -14.47
N ILE A 322 4.77 -31.39 -14.78
CA ILE A 322 4.25 -30.03 -14.90
C ILE A 322 3.16 -29.87 -13.85
#